data_AF-A0AAD5CH84-F1
#
_entry.id   AF-A0AAD5CH84-F1
#
_cell.length_a   1.000
_cell.length_b   1.000
_cell.length_c   1.000
_cell.angle_alpha   90.00
_cell.angle_beta   90.00
_cell.angle_gamma   90.00
#
_symmetry.space_group_name_H-M   'P 1'
#
loop_
_entity.id
_entity.type
_entity.pdbx_description
1 polymer ?
#
loop_
_entity_poly.entity_id
_entity_poly.type
_entity_poly.pdbx_seq_one_letter_code
_entity_poly.pdbx_strand_id
1 'polypeptide(L)'
;MADDETTKKKRVVVESLGWLTESSIMPKKHRAIAGVGPSSILELKAQLYKSQEEAKTTNLNNNNNNNPDQIEFHRAKKKIVPNDVFTAKNSGVDARAHKDKLEMKAERDGSASYAALEKKAELYEKLARGEVSDEEDKEKYCVDFFNKTYVNDVPQRHSPFSIETNKHESDTHDEPMLPDTRTMGLGRAAGTLDNDEHKRFVREVHEEVNQAREKVSELKVRRQEQVAARREKLKQAYLRKQLEKLKAQSKQGNDT
;
A
#
# COMPACT_ATOMS: atom_id res chain seq x y z
N MET A 1 -76.01 -8.55 -23.99
CA MET A 1 -74.80 -8.36 -24.82
C MET A 1 -73.81 -7.54 -24.01
N ALA A 2 -72.59 -8.08 -23.88
CA ALA A 2 -71.34 -7.44 -23.44
C ALA A 2 -71.21 -7.04 -21.95
N ASP A 3 -70.51 -7.93 -21.25
CA ASP A 3 -69.81 -7.77 -19.99
C ASP A 3 -68.82 -6.59 -19.99
N ASP A 4 -68.67 -5.92 -18.84
CA ASP A 4 -67.36 -5.36 -18.46
C ASP A 4 -67.26 -5.20 -16.93
N GLU A 5 -66.96 -6.33 -16.27
CA GLU A 5 -66.47 -6.36 -14.88
C GLU A 5 -65.08 -5.71 -14.80
N THR A 6 -65.05 -4.42 -14.44
CA THR A 6 -63.78 -3.77 -14.09
C THR A 6 -63.37 -4.15 -12.67
N THR A 7 -62.52 -5.17 -12.61
CA THR A 7 -61.79 -5.64 -11.43
C THR A 7 -61.16 -4.48 -10.64
N LYS A 8 -61.79 -4.09 -9.53
CA LYS A 8 -61.23 -3.16 -8.54
C LYS A 8 -60.03 -3.82 -7.85
N LYS A 9 -58.84 -3.64 -8.41
CA LYS A 9 -57.58 -4.02 -7.77
C LYS A 9 -57.44 -3.21 -6.48
N LYS A 10 -57.54 -3.89 -5.34
CA LYS A 10 -57.25 -3.34 -4.01
C LYS A 10 -55.83 -2.76 -4.04
N ARG A 11 -55.68 -1.44 -3.92
CA ARG A 11 -54.38 -0.81 -3.69
C ARG A 11 -53.89 -1.32 -2.33
N VAL A 12 -52.84 -2.15 -2.35
CA VAL A 12 -52.04 -2.41 -1.17
C VAL A 12 -51.38 -1.08 -0.83
N VAL A 13 -51.93 -0.39 0.17
CA VAL A 13 -51.28 0.78 0.77
C VAL A 13 -50.17 0.19 1.63
N VAL A 14 -48.99 0.02 1.01
CA VAL A 14 -47.77 -0.23 1.76
C VAL A 14 -47.50 1.09 2.48
N GLU A 15 -47.50 1.05 3.81
CA GLU A 15 -47.08 2.16 4.65
C GLU A 15 -45.74 2.67 4.11
N SER A 16 -45.68 3.93 3.74
CA SER A 16 -44.47 4.50 3.16
C SER A 16 -43.37 4.42 4.20
N LEU A 17 -42.38 3.56 3.99
CA LEU A 17 -41.15 3.47 4.81
C LEU A 17 -40.23 4.68 4.54
N GLY A 18 -40.83 5.86 4.34
CA GLY A 18 -40.22 7.12 4.01
C GLY A 18 -39.12 7.00 2.95
N TRP A 19 -38.00 7.66 3.23
CA TRP A 19 -36.83 7.69 2.35
C TRP A 19 -36.20 6.31 2.10
N LEU A 20 -36.41 5.31 2.95
CA LEU A 20 -35.77 3.99 2.81
C LEU A 20 -36.32 3.18 1.63
N THR A 21 -37.60 3.35 1.28
CA THR A 21 -38.23 2.61 0.17
C THR A 21 -38.70 3.48 -0.97
N GLU A 22 -39.08 4.72 -0.71
CA GLU A 22 -39.65 5.61 -1.74
C GLU A 22 -38.59 6.32 -2.57
N SER A 23 -37.41 6.59 -1.99
CA SER A 23 -36.32 7.28 -2.71
C SER A 23 -35.59 6.38 -3.70
N SER A 24 -35.58 5.06 -3.46
CA SER A 24 -34.96 4.08 -4.36
C SER A 24 -35.84 3.73 -5.57
N ILE A 25 -37.15 3.98 -5.51
CA ILE A 25 -38.05 3.76 -6.64
C ILE A 25 -37.95 4.98 -7.57
N MET A 26 -37.34 4.77 -8.75
CA MET A 26 -37.28 5.83 -9.76
C MET A 26 -38.71 6.21 -10.19
N PRO A 27 -39.05 7.50 -10.28
CA PRO A 27 -40.35 7.93 -10.79
C PRO A 27 -40.61 7.36 -12.18
N LYS A 28 -41.75 6.69 -12.37
CA LYS A 28 -42.14 6.11 -13.68
C LYS A 28 -42.31 7.17 -14.77
N LYS A 29 -42.63 8.41 -14.38
CA LYS A 29 -42.78 9.56 -15.26
C LYS A 29 -41.69 10.57 -14.96
N HIS A 30 -41.17 11.19 -16.00
CA HIS A 30 -40.17 12.24 -15.88
C HIS A 30 -40.74 13.42 -15.08
N ARG A 31 -40.10 13.80 -13.98
CA ARG A 31 -40.45 14.99 -13.19
C ARG A 31 -39.49 16.11 -13.58
N ALA A 32 -40.03 17.30 -13.87
CA ALA A 32 -39.20 18.46 -14.11
C ALA A 32 -38.41 18.79 -12.83
N ILE A 33 -37.11 19.00 -12.99
CA ILE A 33 -36.22 19.39 -11.90
C ILE A 33 -36.12 20.92 -11.94
N ALA A 34 -36.38 21.57 -10.81
CA ALA A 34 -36.28 23.03 -10.73
C ALA A 34 -34.87 23.49 -11.11
N GLY A 35 -34.78 24.45 -12.04
CA GLY A 35 -33.50 24.98 -12.52
C GLY A 35 -32.79 24.16 -13.61
N VAL A 36 -33.34 23.01 -14.04
CA VAL A 36 -32.74 22.20 -15.12
C VAL A 36 -33.65 22.18 -16.33
N GLY A 37 -33.12 22.61 -17.48
CA GLY A 37 -33.84 22.60 -18.76
C GLY A 37 -34.02 21.18 -19.31
N PRO A 38 -35.10 20.91 -20.07
CA PRO A 38 -35.34 19.60 -20.70
C PRO A 38 -34.25 19.22 -21.70
N SER A 39 -33.61 20.20 -22.37
CA SER A 39 -32.47 19.97 -23.28
C SER A 39 -31.23 19.44 -22.55
N SER A 40 -30.90 20.02 -21.39
CA SER A 40 -29.77 19.60 -20.56
C SER A 40 -29.94 18.16 -20.05
N ILE A 41 -31.17 17.77 -19.71
CA ILE A 41 -31.47 16.39 -19.28
C ILE A 41 -31.29 15.41 -20.44
N LEU A 42 -31.70 15.79 -21.65
CA LEU A 42 -31.54 14.97 -22.84
C LEU A 42 -30.05 14.82 -23.20
N GLU A 43 -29.29 15.90 -23.12
CA GLU A 43 -27.84 15.90 -23.34
C GLU A 43 -27.12 14.99 -22.33
N LEU A 44 -27.45 15.08 -21.05
CA LEU A 44 -26.90 14.19 -20.01
C LEU A 44 -27.25 12.73 -20.27
N LYS A 45 -28.49 12.44 -20.72
CA LYS A 45 -28.89 11.09 -21.12
C LYS A 45 -28.08 10.59 -22.32
N ALA A 46 -27.80 11.45 -23.29
CA ALA A 46 -26.97 11.12 -24.44
C ALA A 46 -25.53 10.82 -24.00
N GLN A 47 -24.96 11.61 -23.09
CA GLN A 47 -23.62 11.39 -22.56
C GLN A 47 -23.53 10.10 -21.72
N LEU A 48 -24.54 9.80 -20.90
CA LEU A 48 -24.64 8.53 -20.17
C LEU A 48 -24.72 7.33 -21.12
N TYR A 49 -25.53 7.44 -22.18
CA TYR A 49 -25.63 6.37 -23.17
C TYR A 49 -24.32 6.16 -23.91
N LYS A 50 -23.67 7.25 -24.35
CA LYS A 50 -22.34 7.22 -24.97
C LYS A 50 -21.31 6.54 -24.05
N SER A 51 -21.26 6.92 -22.77
CA SER A 51 -20.37 6.30 -21.78
C SER A 51 -20.67 4.81 -21.55
N GLN A 52 -21.95 4.41 -21.52
CA GLN A 52 -22.33 2.99 -21.40
C GLN A 52 -21.92 2.18 -22.64
N GLU A 53 -22.09 2.72 -23.84
CA GLU A 53 -21.66 2.07 -25.08
C GLU A 53 -20.14 1.99 -25.19
N GLU A 54 -19.41 3.04 -24.80
CA GLU A 54 -17.95 3.02 -24.69
C GLU A 54 -17.48 1.97 -23.66
N ALA A 55 -18.15 1.85 -22.51
CA ALA A 55 -17.83 0.81 -21.53
C ALA A 55 -18.13 -0.60 -22.05
N LYS A 56 -19.24 -0.81 -22.77
CA LYS A 56 -19.56 -2.10 -23.40
C LYS A 56 -18.57 -2.46 -24.50
N THR A 57 -18.26 -1.53 -25.39
CA THR A 57 -17.27 -1.73 -26.46
C THR A 57 -15.87 -1.92 -25.89
N THR A 58 -15.47 -1.21 -24.83
CA THR A 58 -14.20 -1.43 -24.12
C THR A 58 -14.16 -2.81 -23.46
N ASN A 59 -15.24 -3.23 -22.77
CA ASN A 59 -15.33 -4.58 -22.22
C ASN A 59 -15.31 -5.65 -23.32
N LEU A 60 -15.98 -5.42 -24.45
CA LEU A 60 -16.00 -6.34 -25.58
C LEU A 60 -14.64 -6.41 -26.27
N ASN A 61 -13.95 -5.29 -26.46
CA ASN A 61 -12.58 -5.24 -27.01
C ASN A 61 -11.57 -5.87 -26.04
N ASN A 62 -11.71 -5.66 -24.73
CA ASN A 62 -10.89 -6.33 -23.72
C ASN A 62 -11.17 -7.84 -23.66
N ASN A 63 -12.42 -8.27 -23.90
CA ASN A 63 -12.77 -9.69 -24.00
C ASN A 63 -12.38 -10.31 -25.34
N ASN A 64 -12.30 -9.57 -26.45
CA ASN A 64 -11.80 -10.09 -27.72
C ASN A 64 -10.30 -10.44 -27.66
N ASN A 65 -9.54 -9.86 -26.73
CA ASN A 65 -8.16 -10.29 -26.42
C ASN A 65 -8.10 -11.55 -25.54
N ASN A 66 -9.23 -12.03 -25.01
CA ASN A 66 -9.35 -13.23 -24.18
C ASN A 66 -10.42 -14.18 -24.72
N ASN A 67 -10.04 -15.02 -25.69
CA ASN A 67 -10.78 -16.18 -26.20
C ASN A 67 -12.25 -15.95 -26.68
N PRO A 68 -12.57 -16.24 -27.96
CA PRO A 68 -13.94 -16.09 -28.50
C PRO A 68 -14.99 -17.03 -27.88
N ASP A 69 -14.58 -17.96 -27.02
CA ASP A 69 -15.47 -18.92 -26.34
C ASP A 69 -16.19 -18.35 -25.09
N GLN A 70 -15.90 -17.11 -24.68
CA GLN A 70 -16.59 -16.45 -23.55
C GLN A 70 -17.72 -15.50 -23.97
N ILE A 71 -18.24 -15.61 -25.19
CA ILE A 71 -19.50 -14.95 -25.56
C ILE A 71 -20.67 -15.77 -24.96
N GLU A 72 -20.74 -15.80 -23.64
CA GLU A 72 -21.89 -16.29 -22.91
C GLU A 72 -22.98 -15.24 -22.96
N PHE A 73 -23.83 -15.33 -23.98
CA PHE A 73 -25.20 -14.83 -23.86
C PHE A 73 -25.75 -15.35 -22.53
N HIS A 74 -26.20 -14.44 -21.66
CA HIS A 74 -26.78 -14.74 -20.35
C HIS A 74 -28.07 -15.57 -20.50
N ARG A 75 -27.95 -16.84 -20.89
CA ARG A 75 -29.00 -17.83 -20.83
C ARG A 75 -29.14 -18.22 -19.36
N ALA A 76 -30.36 -18.16 -18.85
CA ALA A 76 -30.66 -18.33 -17.45
C ALA A 76 -30.06 -19.62 -16.85
N LYS A 77 -29.48 -19.46 -15.66
CA LYS A 77 -29.10 -20.49 -14.67
C LYS A 77 -27.86 -21.33 -15.04
N LYS A 78 -26.68 -20.71 -15.06
CA LYS A 78 -25.44 -21.44 -14.71
C LYS A 78 -25.37 -21.60 -13.19
N LYS A 79 -25.26 -22.84 -12.72
CA LYS A 79 -24.97 -23.14 -11.31
C LYS A 79 -23.69 -22.40 -10.95
N ILE A 80 -23.76 -21.57 -9.92
CA ILE A 80 -22.63 -20.82 -9.38
C ILE A 80 -21.57 -21.85 -9.01
N VAL A 81 -20.58 -22.03 -9.88
CA VAL A 81 -19.30 -22.63 -9.48
C VAL A 81 -18.77 -21.69 -8.40
N PRO A 82 -18.32 -22.18 -7.23
CA PRO A 82 -17.78 -21.32 -6.20
C PRO A 82 -16.52 -20.67 -6.79
N ASN A 83 -16.70 -19.47 -7.34
CA ASN A 83 -15.59 -18.62 -7.72
C ASN A 83 -14.90 -18.28 -6.41
N ASP A 84 -13.77 -18.93 -6.15
CA ASP A 84 -13.02 -18.75 -4.93
C ASP A 84 -12.57 -17.28 -4.89
N VAL A 85 -13.22 -16.50 -4.02
CA VAL A 85 -13.02 -15.05 -3.89
C VAL A 85 -11.56 -14.72 -3.55
N PHE A 86 -10.78 -15.71 -3.07
CA PHE A 86 -9.35 -15.58 -2.80
C PHE A 86 -8.45 -15.76 -4.03
N THR A 87 -8.99 -16.20 -5.17
CA THR A 87 -8.22 -16.39 -6.43
C THR A 87 -8.13 -15.12 -7.27
N ALA A 88 -9.06 -14.18 -7.09
CA ALA A 88 -9.06 -12.89 -7.77
C ALA A 88 -7.99 -11.98 -7.15
N LYS A 89 -6.79 -11.99 -7.72
CA LYS A 89 -5.75 -11.01 -7.38
C LYS A 89 -6.05 -9.68 -8.07
N ASN A 90 -5.67 -8.58 -7.40
CA ASN A 90 -5.67 -7.26 -8.04
C ASN A 90 -4.72 -7.28 -9.25
N SER A 91 -5.17 -6.78 -10.40
CA SER A 91 -4.41 -6.79 -11.67
C SER A 91 -3.01 -6.14 -11.57
N GLY A 92 -2.85 -5.17 -10.68
CA GLY A 92 -1.56 -4.50 -10.44
C GLY A 92 -0.56 -5.27 -9.57
N VAL A 93 -0.96 -6.39 -8.96
CA VAL A 93 -0.08 -7.18 -8.06
C VAL A 93 1.00 -7.90 -8.86
N ASP A 94 0.65 -8.51 -9.98
CA ASP A 94 1.62 -9.25 -10.80
C ASP A 94 2.59 -8.29 -11.51
N ALA A 95 2.10 -7.12 -11.95
CA ALA A 95 2.95 -6.08 -12.52
C ALA A 95 3.99 -5.55 -11.52
N ARG A 96 3.57 -5.31 -10.27
CA ARG A 96 4.48 -4.90 -9.19
C ARG A 96 5.46 -6.00 -8.82
N ALA A 97 4.97 -7.23 -8.64
CA ALA A 97 5.82 -8.37 -8.32
C ALA A 97 6.89 -8.64 -9.39
N HIS A 98 6.54 -8.45 -10.67
CA HIS A 98 7.50 -8.55 -11.77
C HIS A 98 8.56 -7.44 -11.72
N LYS A 99 8.14 -6.21 -11.46
CA LYS A 99 9.05 -5.06 -11.32
C LYS A 99 10.02 -5.26 -10.15
N ASP A 100 9.50 -5.59 -8.97
CA ASP A 100 10.30 -5.87 -7.77
C ASP A 100 11.30 -7.01 -8.03
N LYS A 101 10.89 -8.06 -8.75
CA LYS A 101 11.77 -9.17 -9.11
C LYS A 101 12.90 -8.76 -10.07
N LEU A 102 12.67 -7.81 -10.96
CA LEU A 102 13.73 -7.28 -11.84
C LEU A 102 14.68 -6.37 -11.09
N GLU A 103 14.18 -5.53 -10.19
CA GLU A 103 14.99 -4.63 -9.36
C GLU A 103 15.90 -5.43 -8.42
N MET A 104 15.35 -6.40 -7.70
CA MET A 104 16.14 -7.29 -6.82
C MET A 104 17.17 -8.15 -7.58
N LYS A 105 16.94 -8.42 -8.87
CA LYS A 105 17.93 -9.09 -9.74
C LYS A 105 19.02 -8.13 -10.17
N ALA A 106 18.68 -6.91 -10.59
CA ALA A 106 19.66 -5.90 -10.98
C ALA A 106 20.61 -5.53 -9.83
N GLU A 107 20.08 -5.48 -8.60
CA GLU A 107 20.89 -5.29 -7.39
C GLU A 107 21.83 -6.48 -7.12
N ARG A 108 21.40 -7.71 -7.43
CA ARG A 108 22.22 -8.93 -7.26
C ARG A 108 23.22 -9.17 -8.38
N ASP A 109 22.90 -8.80 -9.60
CA ASP A 109 23.72 -9.05 -10.80
C ASP A 109 24.99 -8.18 -10.79
N GLY A 110 25.09 -7.18 -9.89
CA GLY A 110 26.31 -6.40 -9.69
C GLY A 110 26.75 -5.59 -10.92
N SER A 111 25.93 -5.53 -11.97
CA SER A 111 26.27 -4.91 -13.25
C SER A 111 26.62 -3.42 -13.10
N ALA A 112 25.91 -2.70 -12.22
CA ALA A 112 26.25 -1.32 -11.88
C ALA A 112 27.62 -1.20 -11.18
N SER A 113 27.97 -2.17 -10.32
CA SER A 113 29.29 -2.25 -9.69
C SER A 113 30.38 -2.58 -10.70
N TYR A 114 30.13 -3.50 -11.64
CA TYR A 114 31.06 -3.82 -12.72
C TYR A 114 31.31 -2.61 -13.64
N ALA A 115 30.27 -1.90 -14.06
CA ALA A 115 30.40 -0.69 -14.87
C ALA A 115 31.15 0.44 -14.13
N ALA A 116 30.93 0.57 -12.81
CA ALA A 116 31.68 1.53 -12.00
C ALA A 116 33.16 1.14 -11.85
N LEU A 117 33.45 -0.16 -11.67
CA LEU A 117 34.82 -0.67 -11.59
C LEU A 117 35.57 -0.54 -12.92
N GLU A 118 34.90 -0.76 -14.05
CA GLU A 118 35.46 -0.57 -15.39
C GLU A 118 35.84 0.90 -15.62
N LYS A 119 34.93 1.85 -15.32
CA LYS A 119 35.26 3.29 -15.38
C LYS A 119 36.41 3.68 -14.47
N LYS A 120 36.50 3.07 -13.29
CA LYS A 120 37.59 3.31 -12.35
C LYS A 120 38.91 2.76 -12.91
N ALA A 121 38.90 1.59 -13.53
CA ALA A 121 40.07 0.99 -14.18
C ALA A 121 40.55 1.82 -15.38
N GLU A 122 39.64 2.29 -16.23
CA GLU A 122 39.98 3.20 -17.34
C GLU A 122 40.62 4.50 -16.84
N LEU A 123 40.11 5.07 -15.74
CA LEU A 123 40.70 6.26 -15.13
C LEU A 123 42.13 5.98 -14.65
N TYR A 124 42.35 4.86 -13.97
CA TYR A 124 43.71 4.48 -13.55
C TYR A 124 44.64 4.21 -14.73
N GLU A 125 44.16 3.58 -15.80
CA GLU A 125 44.97 3.35 -17.00
C GLU A 125 45.35 4.66 -17.68
N LYS A 126 44.42 5.62 -17.78
CA LYS A 126 44.69 6.97 -18.31
C LYS A 126 45.67 7.74 -17.44
N LEU A 127 45.56 7.64 -16.11
CA LEU A 127 46.51 8.23 -15.16
C LEU A 127 47.90 7.60 -15.31
N ALA A 128 47.98 6.27 -15.40
CA ALA A 128 49.23 5.54 -15.58
C ALA A 128 49.89 5.84 -16.94
N ARG A 129 49.08 6.10 -17.97
CA ARG A 129 49.53 6.49 -19.32
C ARG A 129 49.90 7.98 -19.40
N GLY A 130 49.57 8.78 -18.38
CA GLY A 130 49.79 10.23 -18.38
C GLY A 130 48.93 11.01 -19.39
N GLU A 131 47.79 10.42 -19.81
CA GLU A 131 46.87 11.02 -20.79
C GLU A 131 45.76 11.84 -20.12
N VAL A 132 45.58 11.69 -18.80
CA VAL A 132 44.81 12.65 -18.02
C VAL A 132 45.67 13.91 -17.94
N SER A 133 45.32 14.92 -18.73
CA SER A 133 45.76 16.29 -18.45
C SER A 133 45.29 16.58 -17.04
N ASP A 134 46.21 16.79 -16.10
CA ASP A 134 45.85 17.24 -14.76
C ASP A 134 45.05 18.53 -14.95
N GLU A 135 43.72 18.49 -14.77
CA GLU A 135 42.90 19.72 -14.78
C GLU A 135 43.28 20.66 -13.61
N GLU A 136 44.23 20.23 -12.77
CA GLU A 136 44.94 21.02 -11.78
C GLU A 136 45.91 22.04 -12.41
N ASP A 137 46.42 21.80 -13.63
CA ASP A 137 47.28 22.75 -14.35
C ASP A 137 46.51 23.99 -14.85
N LYS A 138 45.18 23.95 -14.88
CA LYS A 138 44.35 25.09 -15.27
C LYS A 138 44.17 26.07 -14.12
N GLU A 139 45.27 26.61 -13.57
CA GLU A 139 45.35 27.90 -12.83
C GLU A 139 44.37 28.12 -11.64
N LYS A 140 43.46 27.18 -11.37
CA LYS A 140 42.28 27.33 -10.51
C LYS A 140 42.65 27.23 -9.04
N TYR A 141 43.73 26.51 -8.73
CA TYR A 141 44.28 26.37 -7.39
C TYR A 141 45.61 27.12 -7.22
N CYS A 142 46.15 27.71 -8.29
CA CYS A 142 47.31 28.58 -8.21
C CYS A 142 46.89 29.93 -7.63
N VAL A 143 47.39 30.25 -6.43
CA VAL A 143 47.19 31.57 -5.83
C VAL A 143 48.09 32.57 -6.57
N ASP A 144 47.49 33.50 -7.32
CA ASP A 144 48.23 34.62 -7.88
C ASP A 144 48.56 35.64 -6.77
N PHE A 145 49.81 35.59 -6.30
CA PHE A 145 50.32 36.48 -5.26
C PHE A 145 50.33 37.95 -5.69
N PHE A 146 50.46 38.26 -6.98
CA PHE A 146 50.44 39.64 -7.46
C PHE A 146 49.04 40.24 -7.34
N ASN A 147 48.01 39.50 -7.79
CA ASN A 147 46.62 39.92 -7.63
C ASN A 147 46.13 39.90 -6.16
N LYS A 148 46.71 39.05 -5.30
CA LYS A 148 46.42 39.05 -3.85
C LYS A 148 46.77 40.38 -3.17
N THR A 149 47.85 41.05 -3.59
CA THR A 149 48.28 42.34 -3.01
C THR A 149 47.38 43.52 -3.36
N TYR A 150 46.73 43.51 -4.53
CA TYR A 150 45.90 44.63 -5.00
C TYR A 150 44.42 44.54 -4.56
N VAL A 151 43.95 43.37 -4.12
CA VAL A 151 42.55 43.12 -3.73
C VAL A 151 42.41 43.09 -2.20
N ASN A 152 42.90 44.13 -1.54
CA ASN A 152 42.54 44.44 -0.15
C ASN A 152 41.99 45.86 -0.10
N ASP A 153 40.77 46.05 -0.61
CA ASP A 153 39.87 47.16 -0.22
C ASP A 153 38.41 46.98 -0.73
N VAL A 154 37.96 45.74 -0.95
CA VAL A 154 36.52 45.46 -1.20
C VAL A 154 36.09 44.28 -0.33
N PRO A 155 35.08 44.44 0.56
CA PRO A 155 34.65 43.38 1.47
C PRO A 155 33.86 42.33 0.69
N GLN A 156 34.55 41.34 0.15
CA GLN A 156 33.91 40.15 -0.41
C GLN A 156 33.61 39.16 0.71
N ARG A 157 32.31 39.02 0.97
CA ARG A 157 31.70 38.24 2.05
C ARG A 157 32.43 36.93 2.36
N HIS A 158 32.87 36.82 3.60
CA HIS A 158 33.41 35.61 4.20
C HIS A 158 32.48 34.41 4.00
N SER A 159 33.02 33.34 3.42
CA SER A 159 32.47 31.99 3.49
C SER A 159 32.72 31.42 4.90
N PRO A 160 31.73 30.83 5.61
CA PRO A 160 31.85 30.45 7.01
C PRO A 160 32.41 29.02 7.15
N PHE A 161 33.56 28.72 6.54
CA PHE A 161 34.22 27.44 6.72
C PHE A 161 35.74 27.58 6.81
N SER A 162 36.19 28.36 7.79
CA SER A 162 37.53 28.25 8.33
C SER A 162 37.40 27.88 9.80
N ILE A 163 37.40 26.58 10.08
CA ILE A 163 37.58 26.08 11.43
C ILE A 163 39.05 26.29 11.76
N GLU A 164 39.33 27.41 12.41
CA GLU A 164 40.60 27.64 13.09
C GLU A 164 40.73 26.63 14.23
N THR A 165 41.64 25.67 14.08
CA THR A 165 42.10 24.82 15.17
C THR A 165 43.03 25.63 16.06
N ASN A 166 42.45 26.37 17.00
CA ASN A 166 43.21 27.03 18.05
C ASN A 166 43.34 26.11 19.27
N LYS A 167 44.58 26.03 19.77
CA LYS A 167 45.10 25.11 20.78
C LYS A 167 44.46 25.33 22.17
N HIS A 168 44.27 24.26 22.93
CA HIS A 168 44.54 24.29 24.38
C HIS A 168 44.89 22.89 24.89
N GLU A 169 46.15 22.69 25.27
CA GLU A 169 46.54 21.61 26.16
C GLU A 169 46.17 21.98 27.61
N SER A 170 45.46 21.08 28.30
CA SER A 170 45.65 20.82 29.74
C SER A 170 44.88 19.54 30.11
N ASP A 171 45.65 18.47 30.28
CA ASP A 171 45.58 17.44 31.32
C ASP A 171 44.23 17.20 32.03
N THR A 172 43.67 15.98 31.90
CA THR A 172 42.97 15.17 32.94
C THR A 172 41.95 14.16 32.35
N HIS A 173 42.25 12.87 32.55
CA HIS A 173 41.41 11.65 32.53
C HIS A 173 40.85 11.04 31.22
N ASP A 174 41.00 9.71 31.20
CA ASP A 174 40.62 8.70 30.20
C ASP A 174 39.16 8.77 29.69
N GLU A 175 38.97 8.87 28.37
CA GLU A 175 37.91 8.15 27.65
C GLU A 175 38.23 8.08 26.13
N PRO A 176 38.14 6.92 25.47
CA PRO A 176 38.32 6.85 24.02
C PRO A 176 37.11 7.48 23.32
N MET A 177 37.30 8.70 22.77
CA MET A 177 36.33 9.32 21.87
C MET A 177 36.10 8.42 20.64
N LEU A 178 34.96 7.74 20.62
CA LEU A 178 34.40 7.14 19.43
C LEU A 178 34.16 8.24 18.38
N PRO A 179 34.55 8.04 17.10
CA PRO A 179 34.15 8.97 16.05
C PRO A 179 32.63 8.84 15.89
N ASP A 180 31.92 9.91 16.25
CA ASP A 180 30.49 10.07 16.02
C ASP A 180 30.24 10.04 14.51
N THR A 181 30.00 8.84 13.97
CA THR A 181 29.60 8.61 12.58
C THR A 181 28.16 9.08 12.41
N ARG A 182 27.97 10.40 12.42
CA ARG A 182 26.74 10.99 11.91
C ARG A 182 26.71 10.71 10.42
N THR A 183 25.89 9.73 10.07
CA THR A 183 25.34 9.59 8.73
C THR A 183 24.72 10.93 8.36
N MET A 184 25.39 11.66 7.48
CA MET A 184 24.81 12.78 6.74
C MET A 184 23.75 12.20 5.79
N GLY A 185 22.61 11.84 6.37
CA GLY A 185 21.40 11.44 5.68
C GLY A 185 20.63 12.67 5.23
N LEU A 186 20.80 12.99 3.95
CA LEU A 186 19.80 13.54 3.02
C LEU A 186 18.54 14.14 3.67
N GLY A 187 18.40 15.47 3.63
CA GLY A 187 17.12 16.16 3.83
C GLY A 187 17.04 17.01 5.09
N ARG A 188 17.86 18.06 5.17
CA ARG A 188 17.62 19.17 6.11
C ARG A 188 16.46 20.01 5.58
N ALA A 189 15.24 19.49 5.67
CA ALA A 189 14.03 20.31 5.55
C ALA A 189 13.95 21.14 6.83
N ALA A 190 14.31 22.42 6.70
CA ALA A 190 14.08 23.43 7.73
C ALA A 190 12.57 23.66 7.89
N GLY A 191 11.90 22.75 8.60
CA GLY A 191 10.66 23.04 9.31
C GLY A 191 11.02 23.03 10.78
N THR A 192 10.85 24.16 11.45
CA THR A 192 10.89 24.26 12.91
C THR A 192 9.69 23.51 13.49
N LEU A 193 9.67 22.19 13.39
CA LEU A 193 8.80 21.37 14.22
C LEU A 193 9.42 21.39 15.61
N ASP A 194 8.63 21.81 16.58
CA ASP A 194 9.05 21.83 17.98
C ASP A 194 9.59 20.44 18.34
N ASN A 195 10.82 20.41 18.83
CA ASN A 195 11.52 19.15 19.14
C ASN A 195 10.73 18.35 20.20
N ASP A 196 9.97 19.07 21.04
CA ASP A 196 9.11 18.46 22.04
C ASP A 196 7.84 17.83 21.44
N GLU A 197 7.27 18.40 20.37
CA GLU A 197 6.19 17.77 19.59
C GLU A 197 6.67 16.49 18.91
N HIS A 198 7.86 16.52 18.30
CA HIS A 198 8.43 15.34 17.67
C HIS A 198 8.66 14.20 18.69
N LYS A 199 9.21 14.50 19.87
CA LYS A 199 9.40 13.52 20.94
C LYS A 199 8.07 12.96 21.45
N ARG A 200 7.02 13.77 21.53
CA ARG A 200 5.66 13.31 21.91
C ARG A 200 5.11 12.35 20.88
N PHE A 201 5.16 12.70 19.61
CA PHE A 201 4.70 11.86 18.51
C PHE A 201 5.44 10.52 18.49
N VAL A 202 6.76 10.53 18.65
CA VAL A 202 7.55 9.30 18.72
C VAL A 202 7.07 8.43 19.90
N ARG A 203 6.89 8.99 21.10
CA ARG A 203 6.39 8.22 22.25
C ARG A 203 4.99 7.64 22.00
N GLU A 204 4.08 8.44 21.46
CA GLU A 204 2.71 8.03 21.14
C GLU A 204 2.70 6.85 20.15
N VAL A 205 3.50 6.93 19.08
CA VAL A 205 3.63 5.82 18.13
C VAL A 205 4.17 4.55 18.79
N HIS A 206 5.13 4.66 19.70
CA HIS A 206 5.64 3.49 20.44
C HIS A 206 4.56 2.87 21.34
N GLU A 207 3.77 3.71 22.01
CA GLU A 207 2.65 3.27 22.84
C GLU A 207 1.57 2.58 22.00
N GLU A 208 1.19 3.16 20.86
CA GLU A 208 0.24 2.55 19.92
C GLU A 208 0.73 1.19 19.39
N VAL A 209 2.00 1.11 19.01
CA VAL A 209 2.61 -0.15 18.55
C VAL A 209 2.61 -1.20 19.66
N ASN A 210 2.91 -0.82 20.89
CA ASN A 210 2.87 -1.73 22.04
C ASN A 210 1.44 -2.22 22.32
N GLN A 211 0.45 -1.32 22.33
CA GLN A 211 -0.96 -1.70 22.48
C GLN A 211 -1.43 -2.63 21.36
N ALA A 212 -0.99 -2.41 20.11
CA ALA A 212 -1.31 -3.28 19.00
C ALA A 212 -0.71 -4.67 19.18
N ARG A 213 0.54 -4.76 19.66
CA ARG A 213 1.21 -6.04 19.97
C ARG A 213 0.48 -6.79 21.09
N GLU A 214 0.05 -6.10 22.14
CA GLU A 214 -0.73 -6.69 23.23
C GLU A 214 -2.08 -7.23 22.75
N LYS A 215 -2.85 -6.44 21.99
CA LYS A 215 -4.13 -6.92 21.42
C LYS A 215 -3.97 -8.16 20.54
N VAL A 216 -2.89 -8.22 19.75
CA VAL A 216 -2.59 -9.39 18.91
C VAL A 216 -2.20 -10.60 19.76
N SER A 217 -1.43 -10.40 20.83
CA SER A 217 -1.06 -11.49 21.73
C SER A 217 -2.27 -12.03 22.48
N GLU A 218 -3.16 -11.16 22.97
CA GLU A 218 -4.43 -11.52 23.60
C GLU A 218 -5.34 -12.31 22.67
N LEU A 219 -5.50 -11.87 21.42
CA LEU A 219 -6.28 -12.58 20.41
C LEU A 219 -5.72 -13.98 20.13
N LYS A 220 -4.39 -14.12 20.10
CA LYS A 220 -3.72 -15.42 19.93
C LYS A 220 -4.00 -16.34 21.11
N VAL A 221 -3.87 -15.84 22.34
CA VAL A 221 -4.16 -16.60 23.56
C VAL A 221 -5.63 -17.04 23.57
N ARG A 222 -6.57 -16.14 23.29
CA ARG A 222 -8.00 -16.46 23.20
C ARG A 222 -8.30 -17.55 22.17
N ARG A 223 -7.63 -17.52 21.01
CA ARG A 223 -7.77 -18.57 19.98
C ARG A 223 -7.23 -19.91 20.48
N GLN A 224 -6.10 -19.91 21.18
CA GLN A 224 -5.51 -21.11 21.77
C GLN A 224 -6.42 -21.71 22.85
N GLU A 225 -7.01 -20.88 23.71
CA GLU A 225 -7.99 -21.29 24.72
C GLU A 225 -9.23 -21.93 24.09
N GLN A 226 -9.77 -21.33 23.03
CA GLN A 226 -10.91 -21.91 22.32
C GLN A 226 -10.59 -23.29 21.72
N VAL A 227 -9.39 -23.45 21.16
CA VAL A 227 -8.93 -24.74 20.62
C VAL A 227 -8.75 -25.77 21.75
N ALA A 228 -8.16 -25.36 22.88
CA ALA A 228 -8.00 -26.21 24.05
C ALA A 228 -9.37 -26.65 24.62
N ALA A 229 -10.30 -25.73 24.81
CA ALA A 229 -11.65 -26.01 25.26
C ALA A 229 -12.39 -26.96 24.30
N ARG A 230 -12.23 -26.79 22.99
CA ARG A 230 -12.78 -27.71 21.99
C ARG A 230 -12.17 -29.11 22.12
N ARG A 231 -10.84 -29.21 22.31
CA ARG A 231 -10.13 -30.48 22.50
C ARG A 231 -10.61 -31.19 23.77
N GLU A 232 -10.79 -30.46 24.87
CA GLU A 232 -11.31 -31.03 26.12
C GLU A 232 -12.75 -31.52 25.99
N LYS A 233 -13.63 -30.74 25.34
CA LYS A 233 -15.01 -31.17 25.04
C LYS A 233 -15.03 -32.46 24.23
N LEU A 234 -14.18 -32.57 23.21
CA LEU A 234 -14.05 -33.80 22.41
C LEU A 234 -13.54 -34.97 23.25
N LYS A 235 -12.55 -34.75 24.13
CA LYS A 235 -12.04 -35.78 25.04
C LYS A 235 -13.13 -36.27 26.00
N GLN A 236 -13.92 -35.36 26.58
CA GLN A 236 -15.03 -35.71 27.46
C GLN A 236 -16.14 -36.47 26.71
N ALA A 237 -16.50 -36.04 25.50
CA ALA A 237 -17.48 -36.74 24.67
C ALA A 237 -17.03 -38.16 24.31
N TYR A 238 -15.74 -38.33 23.97
CA TYR A 238 -15.15 -39.64 23.71
C TYR A 238 -15.22 -40.56 24.95
N LEU A 239 -14.83 -40.06 26.13
CA LEU A 239 -14.90 -40.83 27.37
C LEU A 239 -16.34 -41.22 27.72
N ARG A 240 -17.30 -40.31 27.55
CA ARG A 240 -18.73 -40.63 27.75
C ARG A 240 -19.21 -41.73 26.82
N LYS A 241 -18.84 -41.68 25.54
CA LYS A 241 -19.18 -42.71 24.54
C LYS A 241 -18.58 -44.08 24.89
N GLN A 242 -17.34 -44.11 25.40
CA GLN A 242 -16.71 -45.36 25.86
C GLN A 242 -17.45 -45.94 27.07
N LEU A 243 -17.81 -45.11 28.05
CA LEU A 243 -18.58 -45.56 29.21
C LEU A 243 -19.98 -46.08 28.83
N GLU A 244 -20.65 -45.41 27.89
CA GLU A 244 -21.95 -45.86 27.38
C GLU A 244 -21.83 -47.22 26.67
N LYS A 245 -20.78 -47.41 25.86
CA LYS A 245 -20.49 -48.70 25.20
C LYS A 245 -20.28 -49.81 26.23
N LEU A 246 -19.49 -49.57 27.27
CA LEU A 246 -19.26 -50.55 28.35
C LEU A 246 -20.56 -50.86 29.11
N LYS A 247 -21.39 -49.83 29.40
CA LYS A 247 -22.71 -50.04 30.02
C LYS A 247 -23.63 -50.88 29.14
N ALA A 248 -23.68 -50.61 27.83
CA ALA A 248 -24.48 -51.39 26.90
C ALA A 248 -24.01 -52.86 26.84
N GLN A 249 -22.71 -53.10 26.81
CA GLN A 249 -22.14 -54.46 26.86
C GLN A 249 -22.48 -55.18 28.18
N SER A 250 -22.39 -54.50 29.32
CA SER A 250 -22.75 -55.09 30.62
C SER A 250 -24.23 -55.45 30.72
N LYS A 251 -25.13 -54.64 30.13
CA LYS A 251 -26.57 -54.94 30.11
C LYS A 251 -26.87 -56.16 29.23
N GLN A 252 -26.23 -56.27 28.07
CA GLN A 252 -26.41 -57.43 27.19
C GLN A 252 -25.88 -58.74 27.78
N GLY A 253 -24.87 -58.69 28.67
CA GLY A 253 -24.38 -59.88 29.38
C GLY A 253 -25.16 -60.26 30.64
N ASN A 254 -26.15 -59.45 31.05
CA ASN A 254 -26.97 -59.69 32.25
C ASN A 254 -28.42 -60.11 31.91
N ASP A 255 -28.77 -60.08 30.62
CA ASP A 255 -30.06 -60.53 30.05
C ASP A 255 -29.96 -61.93 29.38
N THR A 256 -28.87 -62.67 29.62
CA THR A 256 -28.66 -64.08 29.22
C THR A 256 -28.51 -64.95 30.46
#